data_AF-I6DZ79-F1
#
_entry.id   AF-I6DZ79-F1
#
_cell.length_a   1.000
_cell.length_b   1.000
_cell.length_c   1.000
_cell.angle_alpha   90.00
_cell.angle_beta   90.00
_cell.angle_gamma   90.00
#
_symmetry.space_group_name_H-M   'P 1'
#
loop_
_entity.id
_entity.type
_entity.pdbx_description
1 polymer ?
#
loop_
_entity_poly.entity_id
_entity_poly.type
_entity_poly.pdbx_seq_one_letter_code
_entity_poly.pdbx_strand_id
1 'polypeptide(L)' 'MFLSAFAALRDPLSRAYYTRKMSQGKRHNQALIALARRRCDVLFAMMRDGTFYTPQGS' A
#
# COMPACT_ATOMS: atom_id res chain seq x y z
N MET A 1 6.32 -1.88 10.71
CA MET A 1 5.81 -1.29 9.44
C MET A 1 6.63 -1.67 8.20
N PHE A 2 7.95 -1.83 8.27
CA PHE A 2 8.76 -2.11 7.08
C PHE A 2 8.53 -3.51 6.48
N LEU A 3 8.47 -4.53 7.34
CA LEU A 3 8.24 -5.93 6.93
C LEU A 3 6.87 -6.16 6.28
N SER A 4 5.82 -5.48 6.77
CA SER A 4 4.47 -5.58 6.19
C SER A 4 4.36 -4.91 4.81
N ALA A 5 5.24 -3.96 4.49
CA ALA A 5 5.34 -3.37 3.17
C ALA A 5 5.95 -4.36 2.16
N PHE A 6 6.94 -5.18 2.56
CA PHE A 6 7.48 -6.24 1.69
C PHE A 6 6.43 -7.30 1.36
N ALA A 7 5.61 -7.72 2.32
CA ALA A 7 4.49 -8.62 2.07
C ALA A 7 3.48 -8.03 1.07
N ALA A 8 3.32 -6.70 1.04
CA ALA A 8 2.44 -6.00 0.12
C ALA A 8 2.95 -6.02 -1.33
N LEU A 9 4.27 -6.10 -1.56
CA LEU A 9 4.83 -6.12 -2.91
C LEU A 9 4.48 -7.37 -3.72
N ARG A 10 3.96 -8.42 -3.06
CA ARG A 10 3.39 -9.60 -3.74
C ARG A 10 2.07 -9.27 -4.46
N ASP A 11 1.36 -8.23 -4.03
CA ASP A 11 0.13 -7.77 -4.66
C ASP A 11 0.45 -6.82 -5.84
N PRO A 12 -0.08 -7.07 -7.05
CA PRO A 12 0.22 -6.25 -8.24
C PRO A 12 -0.15 -4.76 -8.08
N LEU A 13 -1.27 -4.44 -7.41
CA LEU A 13 -1.72 -3.06 -7.20
C LEU A 13 -0.79 -2.31 -6.24
N SER A 14 -0.36 -2.98 -5.17
CA SER A 14 0.60 -2.48 -4.21
C SER A 14 1.97 -2.25 -4.84
N ARG A 15 2.41 -3.16 -5.72
CA ARG A 15 3.65 -3.03 -6.49
C ARG A 15 3.58 -1.85 -7.48
N ALA A 16 2.47 -1.69 -8.20
CA ALA A 16 2.28 -0.56 -9.11
C ALA A 16 2.32 0.79 -8.36
N TYR A 17 1.72 0.87 -7.17
CA TYR A 17 1.80 2.06 -6.32
C TYR A 17 3.23 2.35 -5.85
N TYR A 18 3.94 1.32 -5.39
CA TYR A 18 5.35 1.43 -5.01
C TYR A 18 6.20 1.93 -6.18
N THR A 19 6.03 1.37 -7.38
CA THR A 19 6.76 1.80 -8.59
C THR A 19 6.44 3.25 -8.96
N ARG A 20 5.16 3.68 -8.88
CA ARG A 20 4.79 5.10 -9.07
C ARG A 20 5.45 6.01 -8.04
N LYS A 21 5.67 5.54 -6.80
CA LYS A 21 6.39 6.33 -5.78
C LYS A 21 7.89 6.38 -6.04
N MET A 22 8.49 5.31 -6.55
CA MET A 22 9.88 5.31 -7.00
C MET A 22 10.09 6.22 -8.23
N SER A 23 9.16 6.23 -9.19
CA SER A 23 9.23 7.11 -10.37
C SER A 23 9.04 8.59 -10.02
N GLN A 24 8.51 8.91 -8.83
CA GLN A 24 8.43 10.27 -8.28
C GLN A 24 9.76 10.72 -7.63
N GLY A 25 10.85 9.97 -7.80
CA GLY A 25 12.15 10.29 -7.22
C GLY A 25 12.26 10.03 -5.71
N LYS A 26 11.25 9.36 -5.11
CA LYS A 26 11.30 9.03 -3.68
C LYS A 26 12.31 7.92 -3.42
N ARG A 27 13.06 8.04 -2.33
CA ARG A 27 13.97 6.97 -1.86
C ARG A 27 13.14 5.73 -1.49
N HIS A 28 13.72 4.55 -1.70
CA HIS A 28 13.11 3.25 -1.39
C HIS A 28 12.34 3.22 -0.05
N ASN A 29 12.97 3.71 1.02
CA ASN A 29 12.37 3.73 2.36
C ASN A 29 11.10 4.60 2.44
N GLN A 30 11.07 5.73 1.72
CA GLN A 30 9.90 6.59 1.67
C GLN A 30 8.75 5.94 0.89
N ALA A 31 9.08 5.22 -0.20
CA ALA A 31 8.08 4.47 -0.96
C ALA A 31 7.47 3.33 -0.11
N LEU A 32 8.29 2.62 0.68
CA LEU A 32 7.81 1.59 1.60
C LEU A 32 6.96 2.15 2.74
N ILE A 33 7.35 3.28 3.34
CA ILE A 33 6.55 3.94 4.39
C ILE A 33 5.20 4.41 3.81
N ALA A 34 5.19 5.00 2.61
CA ALA A 34 3.96 5.40 1.94
C ALA A 34 3.04 4.20 1.64
N LEU A 35 3.62 3.06 1.25
CA LEU A 35 2.87 1.83 1.02
C LEU A 35 2.28 1.27 2.32
N ALA A 36 3.07 1.23 3.40
CA ALA A 36 2.59 0.80 4.72
C ALA A 36 1.46 1.69 5.23
N ARG A 37 1.59 3.02 5.07
CA ARG A 37 0.57 4.00 5.44
C ARG A 37 -0.74 3.74 4.70
N ARG A 38 -0.68 3.58 3.37
CA ARG A 38 -1.86 3.27 2.55
C ARG A 38 -2.58 2.00 3.01
N ARG A 39 -1.84 0.96 3.45
CA ARG A 39 -2.47 -0.26 3.99
C ARG A 39 -3.17 -0.02 5.31
N CYS A 40 -2.59 0.80 6.19
CA CYS A 40 -3.25 1.21 7.43
C CYS A 40 -4.51 2.02 7.16
N ASP A 41 -4.49 2.94 6.19
CA ASP A 41 -5.66 3.74 5.82
C ASP A 41 -6.79 2.85 5.28
N VAL A 42 -6.43 1.84 4.47
CA VAL A 42 -7.37 0.84 3.93
C VAL A 42 -7.98 -0.02 5.04
N LEU A 43 -7.18 -0.50 6.00
CA LEU A 43 -7.69 -1.23 7.17
C LEU A 43 -8.57 -0.35 8.06
N PHE A 44 -8.18 0.90 8.27
CA PHE A 44 -8.98 1.86 9.02
C PHE A 44 -10.33 2.12 8.35
N ALA A 45 -10.35 2.28 7.03
CA ALA A 45 -11.59 2.42 6.25
C ALA A 45 -12.49 1.19 6.38
N MET A 46 -11.93 -0.03 6.31
CA MET A 46 -12.72 -1.26 6.53
C MET A 46 -13.34 -1.32 7.91
N MET A 47 -12.58 -1.00 8.95
CA MET A 47 -13.10 -0.99 10.33
C MET A 47 -14.16 0.09 10.53
N ARG A 48 -13.99 1.26 9.92
CA ARG A 48 -14.94 2.37 10.00
C ARG A 48 -16.24 2.07 9.27
N ASP A 49 -16.14 1.52 8.06
CA ASP A 49 -17.28 1.34 7.15
C ASP A 49 -17.92 -0.05 7.31
N GLY A 50 -17.31 -0.96 8.09
CA GLY A 50 -17.77 -2.34 8.24
C GLY A 50 -17.67 -3.15 6.94
N THR A 51 -16.85 -2.71 5.99
CA THR A 51 -16.75 -3.29 4.65
C THR A 51 -15.51 -4.15 4.51
N PHE A 52 -15.57 -5.13 3.61
CA PHE A 52 -14.42 -5.96 3.26
C PHE A 52 -13.53 -5.27 2.22
N TYR A 53 -12.24 -5.64 2.22
CA TYR A 53 -11.30 -5.17 1.21
C TYR A 53 -11.79 -5.55 -0.19
N THR A 54 -12.07 -4.53 -1.00
CA THR A 54 -12.33 -4.70 -2.43
C THR A 54 -11.12 -4.13 -3.18
N PRO A 55 -10.27 -4.96 -3.79
CA PRO A 55 -9.16 -4.45 -4.59
C PRO A 55 -9.72 -3.66 -5.77
N GLN A 56 -9.50 -2.34 -5.78
CA GLN A 56 -9.90 -1.50 -6.90
C GLN A 56 -8.99 -1.79 -8.10
N GLY A 57 -9.45 -2.68 -8.97
CA GLY A 57 -8.73 -3.15 -10.16
C GLY A 57 -9.12 -4.57 -10.57
N SER A 58 -10.40 -4.92 -10.46
CA SER A 58 -11.01 -6.06 -11.17
C SER A 58 -11.72 -5.52 -12.40
#